data_AF-A0AA35N8V7-F1
#
_entry.id   AF-A0AA35N8V7-F1
#
_cell.length_a   1.000
_cell.length_b   1.000
_cell.length_c   1.000
_cell.angle_alpha   90.00
_cell.angle_beta   90.00
_cell.angle_gamma   90.00
#
_symmetry.space_group_name_H-M   'P 1'
#
loop_
_entity.id
_entity.type
_entity.pdbx_description
1 polymer ?
#
loop_
_entity_poly.entity_id
_entity_poly.type
_entity_poly.pdbx_seq_one_letter_code
_entity_poly.pdbx_strand_id
1 'polypeptide(L)'
;MKLLNTYDDRDEAEDAAEKLTGNKRLASERDGTVVIYNLFGIPSWGNFLRLGMYNLDELKALLDRRDSWQATHQARHAEIIATLQTVAKNYGVGIPKHWL
;
A
#
# COMPACT_ATOMS: atom_id res chain seq x y z
N MET A 1 10.82 7.31 -8.78
CA MET A 1 9.50 6.69 -8.57
C MET A 1 9.59 5.19 -8.81
N LYS A 2 8.70 4.38 -8.21
CA LYS A 2 8.63 2.92 -8.43
C LYS A 2 7.22 2.55 -8.90
N LEU A 3 7.08 1.39 -9.54
CA LEU A 3 5.77 0.79 -9.80
C LEU A 3 5.11 0.51 -8.44
N LEU A 4 3.92 1.06 -8.21
CA LEU A 4 3.18 0.87 -6.96
C LEU A 4 2.09 -0.17 -7.12
N ASN A 5 1.35 -0.13 -8.23
CA ASN A 5 0.32 -1.12 -8.56
C ASN A 5 0.11 -1.21 -10.09
N THR A 6 -0.54 -2.27 -10.52
CA THR A 6 -0.96 -2.51 -11.90
C THR A 6 -2.46 -2.78 -11.91
N TYR A 7 -3.18 -2.13 -12.81
CA TYR A 7 -4.62 -2.28 -13.00
C TYR A 7 -4.90 -2.83 -14.40
N ASP A 8 -6.00 -3.54 -14.56
CA ASP A 8 -6.55 -3.99 -15.85
C ASP A 8 -7.64 -3.04 -16.37
N ASP A 9 -8.30 -2.30 -15.48
CA ASP A 9 -9.24 -1.24 -15.82
C ASP A 9 -8.59 0.16 -15.81
N ARG A 10 -9.00 1.01 -16.76
CA ARG A 10 -8.45 2.36 -16.93
C ARG A 10 -8.98 3.32 -15.86
N ASP A 11 -10.27 3.28 -15.61
CA ASP A 11 -10.95 4.24 -14.74
C ASP A 11 -10.49 4.00 -13.30
N GLU A 12 -10.35 2.73 -12.88
CA GLU A 12 -9.75 2.37 -11.59
C GLU A 12 -8.31 2.89 -11.45
N ALA A 13 -7.52 2.81 -12.52
CA ALA A 13 -6.13 3.25 -12.53
C ALA A 13 -6.00 4.78 -12.45
N GLU A 14 -6.89 5.51 -13.15
CA GLU A 14 -6.98 6.97 -13.09
C GLU A 14 -7.42 7.42 -11.70
N ASP A 15 -8.48 6.83 -11.13
CA ASP A 15 -8.95 7.09 -9.76
C ASP A 15 -7.85 6.84 -8.71
N ALA A 16 -7.09 5.75 -8.87
CA ALA A 16 -5.96 5.45 -8.00
C ALA A 16 -4.84 6.49 -8.13
N ALA A 17 -4.56 6.97 -9.34
CA ALA A 17 -3.55 7.98 -9.58
C ALA A 17 -3.91 9.33 -8.94
N GLU A 18 -5.19 9.73 -8.99
CA GLU A 18 -5.65 10.98 -8.38
C GLU A 18 -5.43 11.02 -6.87
N LYS A 19 -5.58 9.88 -6.20
CA LYS A 19 -5.36 9.74 -4.75
C LYS A 19 -3.88 9.94 -4.37
N LEU A 20 -2.93 9.71 -5.28
CA LEU A 20 -1.50 9.77 -4.94
C LEU A 20 -0.99 11.20 -4.72
N THR A 21 -0.13 11.33 -3.71
CA THR A 21 0.61 12.57 -3.40
C THR A 21 2.04 12.52 -3.93
N GLY A 22 2.55 13.67 -4.39
CA GLY A 22 3.88 13.80 -4.99
C GLY A 22 3.94 13.38 -6.45
N ASN A 23 5.16 13.12 -6.94
CA ASN A 23 5.39 12.74 -8.34
C ASN A 23 4.78 11.36 -8.64
N LYS A 24 3.96 11.29 -9.69
CA LYS A 24 3.25 10.10 -10.16
C LYS A 24 3.22 10.04 -11.68
N ARG A 25 3.10 8.83 -12.22
CA ARG A 25 2.91 8.57 -13.66
C ARG A 25 2.05 7.33 -13.83
N LEU A 26 0.98 7.47 -14.62
CA LEU A 26 0.22 6.32 -15.11
C LEU A 26 0.69 6.01 -16.54
N ALA A 27 1.03 4.75 -16.81
CA ALA A 27 1.46 4.31 -18.14
C ALA A 27 0.66 3.07 -18.55
N SER A 28 0.07 3.09 -19.75
CA SER A 28 -0.54 1.92 -20.35
C SER A 28 0.51 1.04 -21.02
N GLU A 29 0.39 -0.27 -20.88
CA GLU A 29 1.25 -1.26 -21.52
C GLU A 29 0.38 -2.37 -22.12
N ARG A 30 0.79 -2.95 -23.25
CA ARG A 30 0.14 -4.15 -23.79
C ARG A 30 0.83 -5.38 -23.22
N ASP A 31 0.11 -6.14 -22.42
CA ASP A 31 0.53 -7.47 -21.96
C ASP A 31 -0.25 -8.52 -22.75
N GLY A 32 0.38 -9.02 -23.81
CA GLY A 32 -0.27 -9.88 -24.80
C GLY A 32 -1.44 -9.18 -25.50
N THR A 33 -2.65 -9.67 -25.27
CA THR A 33 -3.89 -9.13 -25.86
C THR A 33 -4.59 -8.11 -24.96
N VAL A 34 -4.11 -7.92 -23.72
CA VAL A 34 -4.73 -7.04 -22.72
C VAL A 34 -3.92 -5.76 -22.59
N VAL A 35 -4.60 -4.64 -22.31
CA VAL A 35 -3.95 -3.40 -21.91
C VAL A 35 -3.98 -3.33 -20.40
N ILE A 36 -2.82 -3.19 -19.78
CA ILE A 36 -2.67 -2.95 -18.35
C ILE A 36 -2.22 -1.52 -18.10
N TYR A 37 -2.50 -1.01 -16.92
CA TYR A 37 -2.21 0.34 -16.49
C TYR A 37 -1.28 0.30 -15.28
N ASN A 38 -0.01 0.60 -15.52
CA ASN A 38 1.05 0.61 -14.53
C ASN A 38 1.10 1.97 -13.83
N LEU A 39 0.74 2.00 -12.55
CA LEU A 39 0.76 3.20 -11.72
C LEU A 39 2.11 3.31 -10.99
N PHE A 40 2.91 4.28 -11.42
CA PHE A 40 4.17 4.64 -10.78
C PHE A 40 3.98 5.83 -9.85
N GLY A 41 4.68 5.81 -8.71
CA GLY A 41 4.65 6.91 -7.76
C GLY A 41 5.81 6.90 -6.77
N ILE A 42 5.76 7.80 -5.79
CA ILE A 42 6.68 7.80 -4.65
C ILE A 42 6.21 6.75 -3.64
N PRO A 43 7.01 5.71 -3.36
CA PRO A 43 6.69 4.75 -2.30
C PRO A 43 6.65 5.46 -0.96
N SER A 44 5.50 5.40 -0.30
CA SER A 44 5.32 5.89 1.06
C SER A 44 4.12 5.21 1.68
N TRP A 45 4.13 5.04 3.00
CA TRP A 45 2.98 4.47 3.70
C TRP A 45 1.69 5.25 3.46
N GLY A 46 1.78 6.58 3.34
CA GLY A 46 0.62 7.40 3.01
C GLY A 46 0.08 7.12 1.61
N ASN A 47 0.93 6.88 0.61
CA ASN A 47 0.46 6.52 -0.73
C ASN A 47 -0.08 5.08 -0.77
N PHE A 48 0.56 4.13 -0.08
CA PHE A 48 0.04 2.76 0.03
C PHE A 48 -1.33 2.71 0.73
N LEU A 49 -1.54 3.50 1.79
CA LEU A 49 -2.84 3.63 2.45
C LEU A 49 -3.91 4.19 1.51
N ARG A 50 -3.59 5.23 0.75
CA ARG A 50 -4.52 5.83 -0.24
C ARG A 50 -4.87 4.89 -1.39
N LEU A 51 -4.01 3.91 -1.66
CA LEU A 51 -4.27 2.81 -2.60
C LEU A 51 -4.95 1.60 -1.96
N GLY A 52 -5.27 1.64 -0.66
CA GLY A 52 -5.87 0.51 0.06
C GLY A 52 -4.95 -0.72 0.19
N MET A 53 -3.64 -0.52 0.12
CA MET A 53 -2.68 -1.63 0.05
C MET A 53 -2.20 -2.08 1.44
N TYR A 54 -1.77 -3.34 1.50
CA TYR A 54 -1.02 -3.94 2.61
C TYR A 54 -1.72 -3.89 3.97
N ASN A 55 -3.05 -3.90 4.00
CA ASN A 55 -3.88 -3.88 5.22
C ASN A 55 -3.59 -2.66 6.13
N LEU A 56 -3.20 -1.52 5.56
CA LEU A 56 -2.86 -0.34 6.34
C LEU A 56 -4.09 0.29 7.04
N ASP A 57 -5.27 0.20 6.44
CA ASP A 57 -6.53 0.61 7.10
C ASP A 57 -6.83 -0.26 8.33
N GLU A 58 -6.60 -1.57 8.22
CA GLU A 58 -6.77 -2.50 9.33
C GLU A 58 -5.72 -2.24 10.43
N LEU A 59 -4.46 -2.01 10.05
CA LEU A 59 -3.40 -1.65 11.00
C LEU A 59 -3.77 -0.39 11.78
N LYS A 60 -4.26 0.64 11.08
CA LYS A 60 -4.73 1.87 11.72
C LYS A 60 -5.83 1.58 12.75
N ALA A 61 -6.86 0.84 12.35
CA ALA A 61 -7.97 0.46 13.23
C ALA A 61 -7.51 -0.41 14.42
N LEU A 62 -6.49 -1.26 14.25
CA LEU A 62 -5.89 -2.02 15.34
C LEU A 62 -5.13 -1.11 16.30
N LEU A 63 -4.28 -0.23 15.80
CA LEU A 63 -3.48 0.68 16.63
C LEU A 63 -4.35 1.66 17.42
N ASP A 64 -5.46 2.12 16.87
CA ASP A 64 -6.42 3.02 17.54
C ASP A 64 -7.07 2.39 18.79
N ARG A 65 -7.05 1.05 18.91
CA ARG A 65 -7.61 0.29 20.05
C ARG A 65 -6.56 -0.53 20.78
N ARG A 66 -5.29 -0.13 20.72
CA ARG A 66 -4.13 -0.86 21.28
C ARG A 66 -4.30 -1.24 22.76
N ASP A 67 -4.90 -0.36 23.56
CA ASP A 67 -5.13 -0.60 24.99
C ASP A 67 -6.11 -1.75 25.29
N SER A 68 -6.92 -2.14 24.30
CA SER A 68 -7.92 -3.21 24.40
C SER A 68 -7.53 -4.49 23.65
N TRP A 69 -6.25 -4.61 23.25
CA TRP A 69 -5.80 -5.76 22.48
C TRP A 69 -5.99 -7.07 23.23
N GLN A 70 -6.48 -8.06 22.49
CA GLN A 70 -6.55 -9.44 22.90
C GLN A 70 -5.48 -10.21 22.13
N ALA A 71 -5.25 -11.47 22.48
CA ALA A 71 -4.27 -12.31 21.80
C ALA A 71 -4.49 -12.36 20.27
N THR A 72 -5.75 -12.34 19.82
CA THR A 72 -6.12 -12.28 18.40
C THR A 72 -5.69 -10.98 17.72
N HIS A 73 -5.87 -9.83 18.38
CA HIS A 73 -5.42 -8.52 17.88
C HIS A 73 -3.89 -8.46 17.78
N GLN A 74 -3.17 -9.00 18.77
CA GLN A 74 -1.71 -9.07 18.76
C GLN A 74 -1.19 -9.97 17.64
N ALA A 75 -1.80 -11.15 17.45
CA ALA A 75 -1.45 -12.05 16.36
C ALA A 75 -1.65 -11.38 15.00
N ARG A 76 -2.81 -10.73 14.80
CA ARG A 76 -3.12 -10.04 13.54
C ARG A 76 -2.18 -8.87 13.27
N HIS A 77 -1.87 -8.08 14.31
CA HIS A 77 -0.88 -7.01 14.22
C HIS A 77 0.49 -7.55 13.79
N ALA A 78 0.97 -8.64 14.39
CA ALA A 78 2.24 -9.26 14.04
C ALA A 78 2.29 -9.73 12.58
N GLU A 79 1.21 -10.33 12.07
CA GLU A 79 1.08 -10.73 10.64
C GLU A 79 1.21 -9.54 9.69
N ILE A 80 0.50 -8.45 10.01
CA ILE A 80 0.55 -7.22 9.20
C ILE A 80 1.97 -6.65 9.23
N ILE A 81 2.59 -6.54 10.41
CA ILE A 81 3.94 -5.99 10.55
C ILE A 81 4.99 -6.84 9.80
N ALA A 82 4.90 -8.16 9.84
CA ALA A 82 5.78 -9.05 9.06
C ALA A 82 5.66 -8.79 7.55
N THR A 83 4.44 -8.59 7.05
CA THR A 83 4.21 -8.20 5.65
C THR A 83 4.83 -6.84 5.36
N LEU A 84 4.60 -5.85 6.22
CA LEU A 84 5.13 -4.50 6.05
C LEU A 84 6.67 -4.46 6.10
N GLN A 85 7.33 -5.35 6.85
CA GLN A 85 8.80 -5.46 6.84
C GLN A 85 9.35 -5.85 5.47
N THR A 86 8.67 -6.78 4.79
CA THR A 86 9.03 -7.18 3.43
C THR A 86 8.81 -6.03 2.44
N VAL A 87 7.65 -5.36 2.52
CA VAL A 87 7.34 -4.19 1.68
C VAL A 87 8.34 -3.05 1.92
N ALA A 88 8.65 -2.77 3.18
CA ALA A 88 9.62 -1.77 3.61
C ALA A 88 10.98 -1.99 2.94
N LYS A 89 11.48 -3.23 2.94
CA LYS A 89 12.73 -3.60 2.28
C LYS A 89 12.66 -3.44 0.76
N ASN A 90 11.58 -3.91 0.12
CA ASN A 90 11.42 -3.85 -1.34
C ASN A 90 11.35 -2.40 -1.85
N TYR A 91 10.67 -1.53 -1.10
CA TYR A 91 10.47 -0.15 -1.48
C TYR A 91 11.52 0.81 -0.92
N GLY A 92 12.28 0.41 0.11
CA GLY A 92 13.28 1.24 0.78
C GLY A 92 12.67 2.28 1.73
N VAL A 93 11.54 1.94 2.36
CA VAL A 93 10.81 2.83 3.30
C VAL A 93 10.91 2.27 4.72
N GLY A 94 11.10 3.13 5.72
CA GLY A 94 11.18 2.70 7.12
C GLY A 94 9.80 2.51 7.75
N ILE A 95 9.63 1.49 8.61
CA ILE A 95 8.40 1.32 9.41
C ILE A 95 8.44 2.30 10.59
N PRO A 96 7.38 3.11 10.83
CA PRO A 96 7.30 3.97 12.00
C PRO A 96 7.35 3.17 13.31
N LYS A 97 8.18 3.60 14.27
CA LYS A 97 8.35 2.90 15.56
C LYS A 97 7.05 2.76 16.35
N HIS A 98 6.14 3.72 16.24
CA HIS A 98 4.85 3.68 16.95
C HIS A 98 3.87 2.64 16.38
N TRP A 99 4.18 2.03 15.23
CA TRP A 99 3.43 0.90 14.69
C TRP A 99 3.89 -0.44 15.25
N LEU A 100 5.05 -0.47 15.93
CA LEU A 100 5.63 -1.67 16.52
C LEU A 100 5.15 -1.87 17.96
#